data_AF-A0A7Y2JN21-F1
#
_entry.id   AF-A0A7Y2JN21-F1
#
_cell.length_a   1.000
_cell.length_b   1.000
_cell.length_c   1.000
_cell.angle_alpha   90.00
_cell.angle_beta   90.00
_cell.angle_gamma   90.00
#
_symmetry.space_group_name_H-M   'P 1'
#
loop_
_entity.id
_entity.type
_entity.pdbx_description
1 polymer ?
#
loop_
_entity_poly.entity_id
_entity_poly.type
_entity_poly.pdbx_seq_one_letter_code
_entity_poly.pdbx_strand_id
1 'polypeptide(L)'
;VDDASHVGRLTKASFELLFREHLKPGGYYILEDIAASTTLPDWPDYKPMASEPDDGHRFPSYDNGMIGFLKQLVDQAATGKGDIASIEIQPSIAVIRKR
;
A
#
# COMPACT_ATOMS: atom_id res chain seq x y z
N VAL A 1 3.42 -10.08 8.12
CA VAL A 1 2.06 -9.55 8.37
C VAL A 1 2.26 -8.23 9.07
N ASP A 2 1.65 -7.18 8.54
CA ASP A 2 1.68 -5.82 9.07
C ASP A 2 0.23 -5.44 9.42
N ASP A 3 -0.09 -5.69 10.67
CA ASP A 3 -1.37 -5.41 11.34
C ASP A 3 -1.05 -4.59 12.59
N ALA A 4 -0.54 -3.37 12.36
CA ALA A 4 0.11 -2.57 13.38
C ALA A 4 -0.55 -1.20 13.52
N SER A 5 0.14 -0.15 13.06
CA SER A 5 -0.34 1.23 13.25
C SER A 5 -1.28 1.70 12.16
N HIS A 6 -1.40 0.99 11.03
CA HIS A 6 -2.17 1.42 9.85
C HIS A 6 -1.88 2.88 9.39
N VAL A 7 -0.71 3.41 9.75
CA VAL A 7 -0.19 4.73 9.33
C VAL A 7 0.74 4.47 8.16
N GLY A 8 0.41 5.01 6.98
CA GLY A 8 1.07 4.72 5.72
C GLY A 8 2.57 5.00 5.75
N ARG A 9 3.00 6.08 6.43
CA ARG A 9 4.44 6.37 6.61
C ARG A 9 5.15 5.29 7.42
N LEU A 10 4.54 4.79 8.49
CA LEU A 10 5.12 3.77 9.36
C LEU A 10 5.11 2.41 8.67
N THR A 11 4.02 2.04 8.02
CA THR A 11 3.94 0.83 7.19
C THR A 11 4.98 0.84 6.07
N LYS A 12 5.23 1.99 5.43
CA LYS A 12 6.32 2.10 4.44
C LYS A 12 7.68 1.80 5.07
N ALA A 13 7.97 2.35 6.26
CA ALA A 13 9.21 2.05 6.97
C ALA A 13 9.33 0.56 7.34
N SER A 14 8.24 -0.05 7.84
CA SER A 14 8.16 -1.48 8.09
C SER A 14 8.40 -2.31 6.84
N PHE A 15 7.82 -1.91 5.69
CA PHE A 15 8.01 -2.58 4.42
C PHE A 15 9.48 -2.53 3.95
N GLU A 16 10.12 -1.35 4.01
CA GLU A 16 11.54 -1.24 3.66
C GLU A 16 12.40 -2.20 4.48
N LEU A 17 12.25 -2.18 5.82
CA LEU A 17 13.03 -3.04 6.70
C LEU A 17 12.66 -4.52 6.52
N LEU A 18 11.38 -4.86 6.63
CA LEU A 18 10.96 -6.25 6.74
C LEU A 18 10.79 -6.94 5.39
N PHE A 19 10.18 -6.28 4.40
CA PHE A 19 10.02 -6.85 3.07
C PHE A 19 11.34 -6.83 2.30
N ARG A 20 12.00 -5.67 2.18
CA ARG A 20 13.17 -5.55 1.31
C ARG A 20 14.41 -6.18 1.93
N GLU A 21 14.71 -5.90 3.19
CA GLU A 21 15.96 -6.38 3.80
C GLU A 21 15.86 -7.79 4.39
N HIS A 22 14.71 -8.18 4.95
CA HIS A 22 14.62 -9.41 5.77
C HIS A 22 13.79 -10.55 5.18
N LEU A 23 12.73 -10.26 4.42
CA LEU A 23 11.88 -11.30 3.86
C LEU A 23 12.67 -12.08 2.79
N LYS A 24 12.62 -13.41 2.88
CA LYS A 24 13.31 -14.28 1.92
C LYS A 24 12.59 -14.26 0.56
N PRO A 25 13.33 -14.46 -0.56
CA PRO A 25 12.73 -14.67 -1.88
C PRO A 25 11.62 -15.73 -1.85
N GLY A 26 10.53 -15.46 -2.57
CA GLY A 26 9.32 -16.30 -2.58
C GLY A 26 8.41 -16.16 -1.34
N GLY A 27 8.84 -15.43 -0.31
CA GLY A 27 8.04 -15.15 0.89
C GLY A 27 6.90 -14.17 0.64
N TYR A 28 5.99 -14.08 1.61
CA TYR A 28 4.80 -13.24 1.55
C TYR A 28 4.82 -12.16 2.64
N TYR A 29 4.46 -10.94 2.27
CA TYR A 29 4.20 -9.82 3.16
C TYR A 29 2.75 -9.41 2.98
N ILE A 30 2.03 -9.30 4.10
CA ILE A 30 0.60 -9.05 4.13
C ILE A 30 0.41 -7.72 4.81
N LEU A 31 -0.27 -6.79 4.13
CA LEU A 31 -0.76 -5.53 4.69
C LEU A 31 -2.22 -5.72 5.10
N GLU A 32 -2.56 -5.47 6.35
CA GLU A 32 -3.94 -5.46 6.84
C GLU A 32 -4.44 -4.04 7.07
N ASP A 33 -5.77 -3.88 7.09
CA ASP A 33 -6.49 -2.62 7.27
C ASP A 33 -6.01 -1.48 6.38
N ILE A 34 -5.77 -1.80 5.11
CA ILE A 34 -5.31 -0.84 4.09
C ILE A 34 -6.32 0.30 3.87
N ALA A 35 -7.57 0.14 4.28
CA ALA A 35 -8.63 1.14 4.18
C ALA A 35 -8.71 2.10 5.38
N ALA A 36 -7.90 1.96 6.43
CA ALA A 36 -7.97 2.80 7.63
C ALA A 36 -7.94 4.30 7.32
N SER A 37 -7.08 4.73 6.39
CA SER A 37 -6.98 6.14 5.97
C SER A 37 -8.24 6.65 5.26
N THR A 38 -9.07 5.78 4.67
CA THR A 38 -10.30 6.19 3.96
C THR A 38 -11.56 6.11 4.82
N THR A 39 -11.58 5.24 5.84
CA THR A 39 -12.82 4.91 6.58
C THR A 39 -12.84 5.38 8.04
N LEU A 40 -11.70 5.76 8.63
CA LEU A 40 -11.61 6.07 10.06
C LEU A 40 -11.24 7.55 10.29
N PRO A 41 -12.21 8.46 10.48
CA PRO A 41 -11.97 9.90 10.65
C PRO A 41 -10.95 10.29 11.73
N ASP A 42 -10.86 9.48 12.78
CA ASP A 42 -9.98 9.74 13.93
C ASP A 42 -8.57 9.14 13.77
N TRP A 43 -8.28 8.48 12.64
CA TRP A 43 -6.94 7.91 12.40
C TRP A 43 -5.96 8.97 11.91
N PRO A 44 -4.66 8.91 12.27
CA PRO A 44 -3.68 9.96 11.95
C PRO A 44 -3.55 10.30 10.47
N ASP A 45 -3.68 9.30 9.60
CA ASP A 45 -3.58 9.44 8.14
C ASP A 45 -4.96 9.53 7.46
N TYR A 46 -6.02 9.78 8.21
CA TYR A 46 -7.34 9.96 7.61
C TYR A 46 -7.35 11.19 6.70
N LYS A 47 -7.94 10.99 5.53
CA LYS A 47 -8.34 12.10 4.66
C LYS A 47 -9.64 11.72 3.97
N PRO A 48 -10.63 12.62 3.87
CA PRO A 48 -11.81 12.34 3.08
C PRO A 48 -11.44 12.20 1.60
N MET A 49 -12.14 11.31 0.89
CA MET A 49 -11.99 11.22 -0.56
C MET A 49 -12.46 12.53 -1.19
N ALA A 50 -11.52 13.27 -1.78
CA ALA A 50 -11.84 14.48 -2.52
C ALA A 50 -12.29 14.11 -3.94
N SER A 51 -13.26 14.86 -4.48
CA SER A 51 -13.50 14.85 -5.92
C SER A 51 -12.28 15.44 -6.62
N GLU A 52 -11.65 14.68 -7.49
CA GLU A 52 -10.60 15.20 -8.37
C GLU A 52 -11.12 15.24 -9.81
N PRO A 53 -10.68 16.22 -10.62
CA PRO A 53 -11.04 16.27 -12.02
C PRO A 53 -10.43 15.07 -12.76
N ASP A 54 -11.26 14.41 -13.56
CA ASP A 54 -10.82 13.45 -14.58
C ASP A 54 -10.52 14.25 -15.85
N ASP A 55 -9.23 14.42 -16.16
CA ASP A 55 -8.76 15.13 -17.35
C ASP A 55 -8.45 14.18 -18.51
N GLY A 56 -8.83 12.90 -18.41
CA GLY A 56 -8.56 11.85 -19.40
C GLY A 56 -7.13 11.29 -19.35
N HIS A 57 -6.24 11.88 -18.55
CA HIS A 57 -4.87 11.42 -18.33
C HIS A 57 -4.58 11.09 -16.86
N ARG A 58 -5.28 11.74 -15.93
CA ARG A 58 -5.29 11.46 -14.50
C ARG A 58 -6.56 10.71 -14.15
N PHE A 59 -6.42 9.52 -13.57
CA PHE A 59 -7.54 8.85 -12.93
C PHE A 59 -7.71 9.40 -11.50
N PRO A 60 -8.83 10.10 -11.19
CA PRO A 60 -9.14 10.55 -9.83
C PRO A 60 -9.05 9.39 -8.84
N SER A 61 -8.19 9.50 -7.84
CA SER A 61 -7.96 8.37 -6.96
C SER A 61 -7.35 8.77 -5.61
N TYR A 62 -7.65 7.99 -4.58
CA TYR A 62 -7.17 8.25 -3.23
C TYR A 62 -5.67 7.99 -3.05
N ASP A 63 -4.86 8.97 -2.67
CA ASP A 63 -3.39 8.87 -2.63
C ASP A 63 -2.78 9.05 -1.24
N ASN A 64 -3.60 9.03 -0.19
CA ASN A 64 -3.14 9.22 1.19
C ASN A 64 -2.93 7.89 1.92
N GLY A 65 -2.12 7.92 2.98
CA GLY A 65 -1.94 6.82 3.93
C GLY A 65 -1.56 5.48 3.27
N MET A 66 -2.17 4.41 3.76
CA MET A 66 -1.92 3.03 3.33
C MET A 66 -2.24 2.80 1.85
N ILE A 67 -3.35 3.35 1.37
CA ILE A 67 -3.75 3.24 -0.05
C ILE A 67 -2.74 3.93 -0.96
N GLY A 68 -2.29 5.13 -0.59
CA GLY A 68 -1.25 5.85 -1.33
C GLY A 68 0.04 5.04 -1.43
N PHE A 69 0.46 4.43 -0.31
CA PHE A 69 1.62 3.55 -0.31
C PHE A 69 1.40 2.29 -1.17
N LEU A 70 0.25 1.63 -1.08
CA LEU A 70 -0.07 0.46 -1.89
C LEU A 70 -0.01 0.77 -3.39
N LYS A 71 -0.47 1.94 -3.82
CA LYS A 71 -0.33 2.41 -5.21
C LYS A 71 1.12 2.56 -5.63
N GLN A 72 1.98 3.11 -4.77
CA GLN A 72 3.43 3.15 -5.05
C GLN A 72 4.01 1.75 -5.26
N LEU A 73 3.50 0.73 -4.56
CA LEU A 73 3.93 -0.66 -4.75
C LEU A 73 3.41 -1.25 -6.07
N VAL A 74 2.18 -0.93 -6.47
CA VAL A 74 1.62 -1.28 -7.78
C VAL A 74 2.48 -0.69 -8.90
N ASP A 75 2.85 0.60 -8.82
CA ASP A 75 3.72 1.24 -9.79
C ASP A 75 5.06 0.52 -9.91
N GLN A 76 5.68 0.17 -8.77
CA GLN A 76 6.94 -0.58 -8.75
C GLN A 76 6.80 -1.96 -9.39
N ALA A 77 5.75 -2.71 -9.03
CA ALA A 77 5.48 -4.03 -9.58
C ALA A 77 5.27 -4.00 -11.10
N ALA A 78 4.54 -3.00 -11.60
CA ALA A 78 4.24 -2.82 -13.02
C ALA A 78 5.50 -2.57 -13.87
N THR A 79 6.53 -1.92 -13.31
CA THR A 79 7.80 -1.73 -14.03
C THR A 79 8.59 -3.03 -14.25
N GLY A 80 8.23 -4.12 -13.55
CA GLY A 80 8.99 -5.38 -13.56
C GLY A 80 10.35 -5.29 -12.86
N LYS A 81 10.73 -4.12 -12.35
CA LYS A 81 12.00 -3.89 -11.63
C LYS A 81 11.81 -4.13 -10.13
N GLY A 82 12.92 -4.38 -9.42
CA GLY A 82 12.93 -4.58 -7.97
C GLY A 82 12.54 -5.99 -7.52
N ASP A 83 11.90 -6.07 -6.37
CA ASP A 83 11.81 -7.27 -5.54
C ASP A 83 10.36 -7.75 -5.30
N ILE A 84 9.37 -7.13 -5.95
CA ILE A 84 7.94 -7.51 -5.86
C ILE A 84 7.54 -8.45 -7.00
N ALA A 85 7.23 -9.71 -6.70
CA ALA A 85 6.81 -10.69 -7.69
C ALA A 85 5.33 -10.52 -8.10
N SER A 86 4.46 -10.30 -7.12
CA SER A 86 3.02 -10.11 -7.32
C SER A 86 2.39 -9.34 -6.18
N ILE A 87 1.27 -8.68 -6.45
CA ILE A 87 0.39 -8.05 -5.47
C ILE A 87 -1.04 -8.54 -5.72
N GLU A 88 -1.66 -9.11 -4.71
CA GLU A 88 -3.10 -9.43 -4.68
C GLU A 88 -3.79 -8.47 -3.71
N ILE A 89 -4.90 -7.88 -4.13
CA ILE A 89 -5.64 -6.89 -3.33
C ILE A 89 -7.05 -7.42 -3.08
N GLN A 90 -7.42 -7.45 -1.79
CA GLN A 90 -8.74 -7.78 -1.27
C GLN A 90 -9.27 -6.56 -0.48
N PRO A 91 -10.55 -6.50 -0.08
CA PRO A 91 -11.16 -5.28 0.46
C PRO A 91 -10.41 -4.56 1.59
N SER A 92 -9.73 -5.29 2.49
CA SER A 92 -8.91 -4.70 3.58
C SER A 92 -7.47 -5.22 3.62
N ILE A 93 -7.08 -6.07 2.66
CA ILE A 93 -5.82 -6.82 2.72
C ILE A 93 -5.09 -6.70 1.39
N ALA A 94 -3.78 -6.49 1.43
CA ALA A 94 -2.91 -6.70 0.28
C ALA A 94 -1.86 -7.78 0.57
N VAL A 95 -1.75 -8.76 -0.32
CA VAL A 95 -0.78 -9.86 -0.23
C VAL A 95 0.31 -9.64 -1.27
N ILE A 96 1.54 -9.47 -0.81
CA ILE A 96 2.70 -9.12 -1.64
C ILE A 96 3.70 -10.26 -1.59
N ARG A 97 4.02 -10.83 -2.74
CA ARG A 97 5.03 -11.90 -2.85
C ARG A 97 6.37 -11.31 -3.25
N LYS A 98 7.45 -11.70 -2.58
CA LYS A 98 8.81 -11.30 -2.94
C LYS A 98 9.38 -12.16 -4.08
N ARG A 99 10.12 -11.54 -5.00
CA ARG A 99 10.91 -12.23 -6.04
C ARG A 99 12.04 -13.03 -5.41
#